data_AF-A0A258DHF6-F1
#
_entry.id   AF-A0A258DHF6-F1
#
_cell.length_a   1.000
_cell.length_b   1.000
_cell.length_c   1.000
_cell.angle_alpha   90.00
_cell.angle_beta   90.00
_cell.angle_gamma   90.00
#
_symmetry.space_group_name_H-M   'P 1'
#
loop_
_entity.id
_entity.type
_entity.pdbx_description
1 polymer ?
#
loop_
_entity_poly.entity_id
_entity_poly.type
_entity_poly.pdbx_seq_one_letter_code
_entity_poly.pdbx_strand_id
1 'polypeptide(L)'
;MTASAQKGHNQFGNLPVWDLSDLYPAKDSPEFKADLEQAKADAATFEATYKGKLVELTKAGQLVAAIKDSEKLGDLTGKIGSFSFLQYAQKSTDPDRAKFMGDTNEALTNLSTKVLFFELELNRIEDADLEAAFAADAELARYRTWFAELRKAKRYQLDDKLEELFHDKSVTAYSAWNRLFDETLSSLEFEVDGETLNMEATLHLLSEKDET
;
A
#
# COMPACT_ATOMS: atom_id res chain seq x y z
N MET A 1 20.20 18.68 1.24
CA MET A 1 20.84 19.38 0.10
C MET A 1 19.81 20.31 -0.52
N THR A 2 20.09 21.61 -0.58
CA THR A 2 19.21 22.66 -1.12
C THR A 2 19.09 22.54 -2.64
N ALA A 3 17.87 22.49 -3.16
CA ALA A 3 17.61 22.52 -4.60
C ALA A 3 17.80 23.94 -5.14
N SER A 4 18.64 24.11 -6.15
CA SER A 4 18.80 25.40 -6.84
C SER A 4 17.53 25.74 -7.62
N ALA A 5 17.02 26.96 -7.43
CA ALA A 5 15.85 27.47 -8.11
C ALA A 5 16.09 27.60 -9.63
N GLN A 6 15.20 27.02 -10.45
CA GLN A 6 15.09 27.35 -11.87
C GLN A 6 14.61 28.80 -12.01
N LYS A 7 15.15 29.54 -12.98
CA LYS A 7 14.74 30.92 -13.30
C LYS A 7 13.32 30.94 -13.90
N GLY A 8 12.31 30.82 -13.05
CA GLY A 8 10.91 31.13 -13.35
C GLY A 8 10.55 32.56 -12.90
N HIS A 9 9.44 33.06 -13.43
CA HIS A 9 8.85 34.39 -13.18
C HIS A 9 8.49 34.67 -11.70
N ASN A 10 8.64 33.67 -10.83
CA ASN A 10 8.39 33.75 -9.40
C ASN A 10 9.69 33.43 -8.63
N GLN A 11 10.57 34.42 -8.44
CA GLN A 11 11.80 34.29 -7.67
C GLN A 11 11.53 34.42 -6.16
N PHE A 12 10.91 33.40 -5.57
CA PHE A 12 10.71 33.33 -4.12
C PHE A 12 11.95 32.82 -3.34
N GLY A 13 13.10 32.65 -4.00
CA GLY A 13 14.33 32.11 -3.38
C GLY A 13 14.20 30.63 -3.04
N ASN A 14 14.90 30.18 -1.99
CA ASN A 14 14.72 28.83 -1.45
C ASN A 14 13.38 28.76 -0.70
N LEU A 15 12.43 28.01 -1.25
CA LEU A 15 11.19 27.70 -0.55
C LEU A 15 11.47 26.76 0.64
N PRO A 16 10.70 26.87 1.73
CA PRO A 16 10.79 25.93 2.84
C PRO A 16 10.43 24.53 2.35
N VAL A 17 11.16 23.53 2.86
CA VAL A 17 10.86 22.12 2.67
C VAL A 17 10.40 21.54 4.01
N TRP A 18 9.56 20.50 3.96
CA TRP A 18 9.20 19.76 5.16
C TRP A 18 10.43 19.15 5.82
N ASP A 19 10.52 19.30 7.14
CA ASP A 19 11.46 18.53 7.94
C ASP A 19 10.88 17.12 8.16
N LEU A 20 11.62 16.11 7.73
CA LEU A 20 11.24 14.69 7.87
C LEU A 20 12.10 13.95 8.90
N SER A 21 12.99 14.67 9.61
CA SER A 21 13.89 14.09 10.61
C SER A 21 13.14 13.53 11.82
N ASP A 22 11.94 14.03 12.09
CA ASP A 22 11.02 13.48 13.10
C ASP A 22 10.59 12.02 12.78
N LEU A 23 10.61 11.62 11.50
CA LEU A 23 10.37 10.24 11.08
C LEU A 23 11.68 9.45 11.03
N TYR A 24 12.62 9.92 10.21
CA TYR A 24 13.96 9.34 10.06
C TYR A 24 14.98 10.42 9.69
N PRO A 25 16.23 10.34 10.20
CA PRO A 25 17.27 11.32 9.87
C PRO A 25 17.57 11.41 8.36
N ALA A 26 17.53 10.28 7.65
CA ALA A 26 17.79 10.17 6.22
C ALA A 26 17.28 8.84 5.63
N LYS A 27 17.18 8.76 4.31
CA LYS A 27 16.79 7.53 3.57
C LYS A 27 17.75 6.34 3.74
N ASP A 28 19.01 6.63 4.05
CA ASP A 28 20.07 5.66 4.26
C ASP A 28 20.47 5.53 5.73
N SER A 29 19.72 6.19 6.62
CA SER A 29 19.94 6.17 8.07
C SER A 29 19.87 4.74 8.63
N PRO A 30 20.68 4.43 9.66
CA PRO A 30 20.62 3.13 10.32
C PRO A 30 19.24 2.86 10.93
N GLU A 31 18.54 3.89 11.40
CA GLU A 31 17.19 3.80 11.98
C GLU A 31 16.17 3.34 10.93
N PHE A 32 16.17 3.92 9.73
CA PHE A 32 15.28 3.49 8.65
C PHE A 32 15.53 2.04 8.25
N LYS A 33 16.80 1.67 8.10
CA LYS A 33 17.17 0.29 7.73
C LYS A 33 16.77 -0.70 8.82
N ALA A 34 16.97 -0.35 10.09
CA ALA A 34 16.57 -1.18 11.22
C ALA A 34 15.05 -1.38 11.27
N ASP A 35 14.27 -0.30 11.14
CA ASP A 35 12.81 -0.36 11.13
C ASP A 35 12.28 -1.19 9.94
N LEU A 36 12.90 -1.08 8.77
CA LEU A 36 12.52 -1.88 7.59
C LEU A 36 12.80 -3.37 7.78
N GLU A 37 13.95 -3.74 8.35
CA GLU A 37 14.25 -5.14 8.67
C GLU A 37 13.38 -5.67 9.81
N GLN A 38 13.08 -4.84 10.80
CA GLN A 38 12.15 -5.18 11.88
C GLN A 38 10.75 -5.46 11.34
N ALA A 39 10.23 -4.61 10.44
CA ALA A 39 8.92 -4.82 9.82
C ALA A 39 8.85 -6.13 9.03
N LYS A 40 9.93 -6.53 8.34
CA LYS A 40 10.02 -7.82 7.65
C LYS A 40 9.98 -9.00 8.63
N ALA A 41 10.74 -8.90 9.72
CA ALA A 41 10.78 -9.92 10.76
C ALA A 41 9.42 -10.05 11.46
N ASP A 42 8.82 -8.92 11.84
CA ASP A 42 7.51 -8.86 12.49
C ASP A 42 6.41 -9.45 11.61
N ALA A 43 6.39 -9.14 10.31
CA ALA A 43 5.44 -9.75 9.38
C ALA A 43 5.59 -11.28 9.28
N ALA A 44 6.83 -11.79 9.28
CA ALA A 44 7.09 -13.23 9.27
C ALA A 44 6.67 -13.91 10.59
N THR A 45 6.97 -13.27 11.72
CA THR A 45 6.54 -13.75 13.04
C THR A 45 5.02 -13.70 13.18
N PHE A 46 4.38 -12.65 12.69
CA PHE A 46 2.93 -12.48 12.69
C PHE A 46 2.25 -13.62 11.92
N GLU A 47 2.73 -13.91 10.71
CA GLU A 47 2.26 -15.04 9.91
C GLU A 47 2.41 -16.38 10.65
N ALA A 48 3.61 -16.68 11.16
CA ALA A 48 3.88 -17.94 11.86
C ALA A 48 3.04 -18.11 13.15
N THR A 49 2.75 -16.99 13.82
CA THR A 49 2.07 -16.99 15.11
C THR A 49 0.56 -17.14 14.94
N TYR A 50 -0.04 -16.44 13.97
CA TYR A 50 -1.49 -16.25 13.92
C TYR A 50 -2.21 -16.97 12.77
N LYS A 51 -1.52 -17.28 11.66
CA LYS A 51 -2.14 -17.92 10.48
C LYS A 51 -2.72 -19.29 10.82
N GLY A 52 -3.98 -19.48 10.45
CA GLY A 52 -4.80 -20.66 10.70
C GLY A 52 -5.27 -20.81 12.15
N LYS A 53 -5.01 -19.85 13.04
CA LYS A 53 -5.21 -20.00 14.49
C LYS A 53 -6.19 -18.99 15.09
N LEU A 54 -6.68 -18.00 14.33
CA LEU A 54 -7.49 -16.91 14.89
C LEU A 54 -8.80 -17.38 15.54
N VAL A 55 -9.43 -18.43 15.00
CA VAL A 55 -10.64 -19.02 15.59
C VAL A 55 -10.34 -19.63 16.97
N GLU A 56 -9.24 -20.37 17.10
CA GLU A 56 -8.84 -20.97 18.38
C GLU A 56 -8.43 -19.89 19.39
N LEU A 57 -7.68 -18.88 18.95
CA LEU A 57 -7.27 -17.74 19.78
C LEU A 57 -8.47 -16.92 20.25
N THR A 58 -9.53 -16.82 19.46
CA THR A 58 -10.79 -16.16 19.86
C THR A 58 -11.42 -16.91 21.03
N LYS A 59 -11.57 -18.23 20.92
CA LYS A 59 -12.15 -19.08 21.97
C LYS A 59 -11.29 -19.12 23.22
N ALA A 60 -9.97 -18.99 23.07
CA ALA A 60 -9.02 -18.93 24.18
C ALA A 60 -8.91 -17.55 24.84
N GLY A 61 -9.58 -16.51 24.34
CA GLY A 61 -9.48 -15.15 24.88
C GLY A 61 -8.14 -14.47 24.59
N GLN A 62 -7.47 -14.85 23.50
CA GLN A 62 -6.14 -14.35 23.12
C GLN A 62 -6.15 -13.51 21.83
N LEU A 63 -7.33 -13.30 21.22
CA LEU A 63 -7.47 -12.55 19.96
C LEU A 63 -6.95 -11.12 20.06
N VAL A 64 -7.08 -10.47 21.21
CA VAL A 64 -6.62 -9.08 21.42
C VAL A 64 -5.11 -8.92 21.21
N ALA A 65 -4.32 -9.96 21.49
CA ALA A 65 -2.88 -9.93 21.25
C ALA A 65 -2.56 -9.87 19.74
N ALA A 66 -3.28 -10.66 18.94
CA ALA A 66 -3.13 -10.65 17.48
C ALA A 66 -3.49 -9.28 16.88
N ILE A 67 -4.55 -8.64 17.38
CA ILE A 67 -4.93 -7.29 16.94
C ILE A 67 -3.84 -6.28 17.27
N LYS A 68 -3.33 -6.28 18.51
CA LYS A 68 -2.27 -5.35 18.93
C LYS A 68 -0.97 -5.52 18.15
N ASP A 69 -0.60 -6.75 17.82
CA ASP A 69 0.59 -6.99 17.02
C ASP A 69 0.38 -6.56 15.56
N SER A 70 -0.84 -6.68 15.03
CA SER A 70 -1.21 -6.11 13.73
C SER A 70 -1.14 -4.58 13.74
N GLU A 71 -1.61 -3.93 14.81
CA GLU A 71 -1.53 -2.47 14.98
C GLU A 71 -0.08 -1.99 15.02
N LYS A 72 0.79 -2.63 15.83
CA LYS A 72 2.22 -2.28 15.89
C LYS A 72 2.91 -2.39 14.54
N LEU A 73 2.62 -3.48 13.80
CA LEU A 73 3.16 -3.67 12.46
C LEU A 73 2.61 -2.61 11.49
N GLY A 74 1.33 -2.27 11.60
CA GLY A 74 0.68 -1.20 10.84
C GLY A 74 1.30 0.17 11.11
N ASP A 75 1.56 0.52 12.36
CA ASP A 75 2.21 1.78 12.74
C ASP A 75 3.64 1.86 12.18
N LEU A 76 4.42 0.79 12.31
CA LEU A 76 5.80 0.73 11.81
C LEU A 76 5.84 0.84 10.28
N THR A 77 5.04 0.06 9.57
CA THR A 77 4.97 0.08 8.10
C THR A 77 4.38 1.39 7.58
N GLY A 78 3.40 1.97 8.29
CA GLY A 78 2.83 3.28 8.01
C GLY A 78 3.87 4.41 8.15
N LYS A 79 4.71 4.38 9.19
CA LYS A 79 5.83 5.32 9.36
C LYS A 79 6.84 5.22 8.21
N ILE A 80 7.25 4.00 7.86
CA ILE A 80 8.19 3.73 6.75
C ILE A 80 7.63 4.23 5.41
N GLY A 81 6.39 3.86 5.08
CA GLY A 81 5.74 4.25 3.83
C GLY A 81 5.48 5.75 3.75
N SER A 82 5.07 6.38 4.87
CA SER A 82 4.88 7.83 4.93
C SER A 82 6.19 8.57 4.67
N PHE A 83 7.30 8.12 5.27
CA PHE A 83 8.60 8.76 5.05
C PHE A 83 9.06 8.67 3.59
N SER A 84 8.92 7.50 2.95
CA SER A 84 9.32 7.32 1.55
C SER A 84 8.45 8.13 0.59
N PHE A 85 7.13 8.17 0.82
CA PHE A 85 6.21 8.99 0.04
C PHE A 85 6.47 10.48 0.21
N LEU A 86 6.66 10.97 1.45
CA LEU A 86 6.93 12.38 1.71
C LEU A 86 8.27 12.81 1.09
N GLN A 87 9.28 11.94 1.12
CA GLN A 87 10.53 12.16 0.40
C GLN A 87 10.28 12.29 -1.10
N TYR A 88 9.48 11.43 -1.71
CA TYR A 88 9.12 11.56 -3.12
C TYR A 88 8.36 12.87 -3.41
N ALA A 89 7.36 13.20 -2.58
CA ALA A 89 6.51 14.38 -2.75
C ALA A 89 7.28 15.71 -2.69
N GLN A 90 8.41 15.78 -1.97
CA GLN A 90 9.27 16.97 -1.96
C GLN A 90 9.81 17.32 -3.36
N LYS A 91 10.06 16.32 -4.21
CA LYS A 91 10.54 16.51 -5.58
C LYS A 91 10.33 15.23 -6.40
N SER A 92 9.16 15.09 -6.99
CA SER A 92 8.74 13.89 -7.74
C SER A 92 9.54 13.63 -9.02
N THR A 93 10.20 14.65 -9.57
CA THR A 93 11.08 14.54 -10.75
C THR A 93 12.51 14.10 -10.40
N ASP A 94 12.82 13.90 -9.12
CA ASP A 94 14.12 13.43 -8.67
C ASP A 94 14.20 11.89 -8.76
N PRO A 95 15.08 11.33 -9.59
CA PRO A 95 15.14 9.89 -9.82
C PRO A 95 15.57 9.11 -8.57
N ASP A 96 16.39 9.68 -7.68
CA ASP A 96 16.83 9.01 -6.45
C ASP A 96 15.69 8.87 -5.45
N ARG A 97 14.82 9.89 -5.38
CA ARG A 97 13.61 9.87 -4.52
C ARG A 97 12.55 8.92 -5.07
N ALA A 98 12.34 8.93 -6.40
CA ALA A 98 11.44 7.99 -7.06
C ALA A 98 11.89 6.53 -6.85
N LYS A 99 13.19 6.25 -7.03
CA LYS A 99 13.75 4.93 -6.76
C LYS A 99 13.56 4.52 -5.30
N PHE A 100 13.87 5.40 -4.36
CA PHE A 100 13.71 5.11 -2.92
C PHE A 100 12.27 4.76 -2.54
N MET A 101 11.29 5.51 -3.07
CA MET A 101 9.87 5.20 -2.88
C MET A 101 9.50 3.85 -3.51
N GLY A 102 9.97 3.58 -4.72
CA GLY A 102 9.76 2.30 -5.42
C GLY A 102 10.29 1.11 -4.62
N ASP A 103 11.57 1.14 -4.22
CA ASP A 103 12.21 0.08 -3.43
C ASP A 103 11.47 -0.13 -2.09
N THR A 104 11.04 0.95 -1.44
CA THR A 104 10.30 0.88 -0.17
C THR A 104 8.92 0.25 -0.37
N ASN A 105 8.19 0.67 -1.40
CA ASN A 105 6.87 0.12 -1.73
C ASN A 105 6.95 -1.36 -2.10
N GLU A 106 7.98 -1.78 -2.82
CA GLU A 106 8.23 -3.20 -3.12
C GLU A 106 8.40 -3.99 -1.82
N ALA A 107 9.23 -3.50 -0.89
CA ALA A 107 9.44 -4.16 0.40
C ALA A 107 8.15 -4.23 1.23
N LEU A 108 7.36 -3.15 1.29
CA LEU A 108 6.07 -3.11 1.99
C LEU A 108 5.01 -3.99 1.32
N THR A 109 5.01 -4.09 -0.01
CA THR A 109 4.12 -4.99 -0.73
C THR A 109 4.47 -6.45 -0.42
N ASN A 110 5.76 -6.80 -0.48
CA ASN A 110 6.24 -8.15 -0.19
C ASN A 110 5.88 -8.59 1.23
N LEU A 111 6.04 -7.73 2.25
CA LEU A 111 5.64 -8.09 3.62
C LEU A 111 4.11 -8.17 3.79
N SER A 112 3.33 -7.34 3.07
CA SER A 112 1.86 -7.33 3.19
C SER A 112 1.24 -8.68 2.83
N THR A 113 1.84 -9.43 1.90
CA THR A 113 1.41 -10.79 1.53
C THR A 113 1.37 -11.74 2.73
N LYS A 114 2.24 -11.53 3.72
CA LYS A 114 2.32 -12.32 4.95
C LYS A 114 1.23 -11.97 5.96
N VAL A 115 0.60 -10.81 5.82
CA VAL A 115 -0.42 -10.29 6.74
C VAL A 115 -1.83 -10.43 6.15
N LEU A 116 -1.95 -10.59 4.82
CA LEU A 116 -3.23 -10.64 4.09
C LEU A 116 -4.24 -11.63 4.67
N PHE A 117 -3.77 -12.79 5.17
CA PHE A 117 -4.63 -13.80 5.78
C PHE A 117 -5.44 -13.26 6.97
N PHE A 118 -4.95 -12.23 7.68
CA PHE A 118 -5.47 -11.80 8.97
C PHE A 118 -6.93 -11.36 8.86
N GLU A 119 -7.23 -10.40 8.00
CA GLU A 119 -8.59 -9.90 7.80
C GLU A 119 -9.52 -11.00 7.23
N LEU A 120 -8.99 -11.87 6.37
CA LEU A 120 -9.73 -13.01 5.80
C LEU A 120 -10.12 -14.02 6.90
N GLU A 121 -9.18 -14.40 7.76
CA GLU A 121 -9.41 -15.35 8.84
C GLU A 121 -10.28 -14.77 9.96
N LEU A 122 -10.13 -13.48 10.28
CA LEU A 122 -11.04 -12.80 11.20
C LEU A 122 -12.48 -12.88 10.71
N ASN A 123 -12.70 -12.79 9.40
CA ASN A 123 -14.01 -12.95 8.81
C ASN A 123 -14.54 -14.40 8.81
N ARG A 124 -13.73 -15.39 9.18
CA ARG A 124 -14.19 -16.78 9.38
C ARG A 124 -14.63 -17.07 10.80
N ILE A 125 -14.33 -16.18 11.74
CA ILE A 125 -14.80 -16.34 13.11
C ILE A 125 -16.34 -16.27 13.11
N GLU A 126 -16.95 -17.25 13.78
CA GLU A 126 -18.39 -17.31 13.96
C GLU A 126 -18.87 -16.16 14.84
N ASP A 127 -20.02 -15.56 14.50
CA ASP A 127 -20.51 -14.38 15.21
C ASP A 127 -20.73 -14.66 16.71
N ALA A 128 -21.16 -15.88 17.06
CA ALA A 128 -21.35 -16.29 18.45
C ALA A 128 -20.02 -16.35 19.23
N ASP A 129 -18.94 -16.84 18.61
CA ASP A 129 -17.62 -16.91 19.25
C ASP A 129 -17.05 -15.50 19.46
N LEU A 130 -17.25 -14.60 18.48
CA LEU A 130 -16.79 -13.23 18.55
C LEU A 130 -17.56 -12.40 19.60
N GLU A 131 -18.88 -12.53 19.65
CA GLU A 131 -19.70 -11.86 20.68
C GLU A 131 -19.38 -12.37 22.09
N ALA A 132 -19.12 -13.67 22.26
CA ALA A 132 -18.66 -14.23 23.52
C ALA A 132 -17.29 -13.66 23.93
N ALA A 133 -16.36 -13.52 22.97
CA ALA A 133 -15.06 -12.93 23.21
C ALA A 133 -15.15 -11.44 23.60
N PHE A 134 -16.00 -10.66 22.93
CA PHE A 134 -16.26 -9.26 23.31
C PHE A 134 -16.87 -9.13 24.71
N ALA A 135 -17.77 -10.03 25.09
CA ALA A 135 -18.36 -10.02 26.43
C ALA A 135 -17.34 -10.39 27.52
N ALA A 136 -16.35 -11.21 27.19
CA ALA A 136 -15.34 -11.69 28.14
C ALA A 136 -14.15 -10.73 28.32
N ASP A 137 -13.82 -9.93 27.30
CA ASP A 137 -12.65 -9.04 27.31
C ASP A 137 -13.02 -7.60 26.90
N ALA A 138 -12.99 -6.69 27.88
CA ALA A 138 -13.29 -5.28 27.67
C ALA A 138 -12.28 -4.57 26.75
N GLU A 139 -11.03 -5.06 26.67
CA GLU A 139 -10.04 -4.52 25.76
C GLU A 139 -10.35 -4.90 24.31
N LEU A 140 -10.68 -6.17 24.07
CA LEU A 140 -11.14 -6.65 22.76
C LEU A 140 -12.45 -5.95 22.34
N ALA A 141 -13.37 -5.71 23.28
CA ALA A 141 -14.64 -5.04 23.01
C ALA A 141 -14.49 -3.62 22.43
N ARG A 142 -13.35 -2.94 22.66
CA ARG A 142 -13.06 -1.63 22.05
C ARG A 142 -13.00 -1.68 20.52
N TYR A 143 -12.67 -2.85 19.97
CA TYR A 143 -12.55 -3.08 18.52
C TYR A 143 -13.87 -3.47 17.86
N ARG A 144 -14.99 -3.49 18.59
CA ARG A 144 -16.30 -3.94 18.07
C ARG A 144 -16.75 -3.19 16.82
N THR A 145 -16.51 -1.88 16.75
CA THR A 145 -16.84 -1.05 15.57
C THR A 145 -15.95 -1.42 14.38
N TRP A 146 -14.65 -1.64 14.61
CA TRP A 146 -13.73 -2.07 13.56
C TRP A 146 -14.13 -3.44 13.00
N PHE A 147 -14.47 -4.40 13.87
CA PHE A 147 -15.05 -5.67 13.43
C PHE A 147 -16.35 -5.45 12.64
N ALA A 148 -17.26 -4.60 13.09
CA ALA A 148 -18.50 -4.34 12.36
C ALA A 148 -18.25 -3.84 10.92
N GLU A 149 -17.20 -3.02 10.69
CA GLU A 149 -16.76 -2.63 9.34
C GLU A 149 -16.14 -3.81 8.58
N LEU A 150 -15.21 -4.54 9.20
CA LEU A 150 -14.54 -5.71 8.60
C LEU A 150 -15.55 -6.78 8.16
N ARG A 151 -16.60 -7.02 8.96
CA ARG A 151 -17.66 -8.01 8.68
C ARG A 151 -18.53 -7.64 7.48
N LYS A 152 -18.57 -6.38 7.04
CA LYS A 152 -19.30 -5.99 5.81
C LYS A 152 -18.72 -6.67 4.57
N ALA A 153 -17.43 -6.96 4.57
CA ALA A 153 -16.75 -7.67 3.49
C ALA A 153 -17.03 -9.18 3.49
N LYS A 154 -17.42 -9.79 4.62
CA LYS A 154 -17.65 -11.24 4.76
C LYS A 154 -18.55 -11.80 3.66
N ARG A 155 -19.64 -11.11 3.32
CA ARG A 155 -20.62 -11.56 2.29
C ARG A 155 -20.05 -11.62 0.87
N TYR A 156 -18.90 -11.00 0.65
CA TYR A 156 -18.21 -10.91 -0.63
C TYR A 156 -16.91 -11.70 -0.66
N GLN A 157 -16.44 -12.16 0.50
CA GLN A 157 -15.28 -13.03 0.57
C GLN A 157 -15.66 -14.41 0.04
N LEU A 158 -14.86 -14.86 -0.92
CA LEU A 158 -15.05 -16.15 -1.55
C LEU A 158 -14.41 -17.24 -0.68
N ASP A 159 -14.84 -18.48 -0.87
CA ASP A 159 -14.14 -19.64 -0.31
C ASP A 159 -12.68 -19.65 -0.80
N ASP A 160 -11.73 -20.13 0.03
CA ASP A 160 -10.30 -20.22 -0.32
C ASP A 160 -10.05 -20.81 -1.71
N LYS A 161 -10.84 -21.83 -2.09
CA LYS A 161 -10.72 -22.48 -3.40
C LYS A 161 -11.14 -21.60 -4.57
N LEU A 162 -12.08 -20.68 -4.35
CA LEU A 162 -12.51 -19.73 -5.37
C LEU A 162 -11.52 -18.58 -5.52
N GLU A 163 -10.90 -18.13 -4.42
CA GLU A 163 -9.88 -17.09 -4.45
C GLU A 163 -8.59 -17.58 -5.12
N GLU A 164 -8.14 -18.80 -4.82
CA GLU A 164 -7.05 -19.49 -5.54
C GLU A 164 -7.36 -19.60 -7.03
N LEU A 165 -8.57 -20.03 -7.39
CA LEU A 165 -9.03 -20.13 -8.78
C LEU A 165 -9.05 -18.77 -9.50
N PHE A 166 -9.45 -17.69 -8.82
CA PHE A 166 -9.46 -16.35 -9.42
C PHE A 166 -8.06 -15.77 -9.57
N HIS A 167 -7.16 -16.04 -8.63
CA HIS A 167 -5.77 -15.64 -8.76
C HIS A 167 -5.09 -16.34 -9.95
N ASP A 168 -5.27 -17.66 -10.08
CA ASP A 168 -4.78 -18.43 -11.24
C ASP A 168 -5.37 -17.93 -12.56
N LYS A 169 -6.65 -17.56 -12.57
CA LYS A 169 -7.31 -17.03 -13.77
C LYS A 169 -6.94 -15.59 -14.09
N SER A 170 -6.49 -14.80 -13.13
CA SER A 170 -6.25 -13.36 -13.32
C SER A 170 -5.32 -13.07 -14.50
N VAL A 171 -4.25 -13.85 -14.65
CA VAL A 171 -3.23 -13.75 -15.71
C VAL A 171 -3.83 -13.91 -17.12
N THR A 172 -4.85 -14.76 -17.28
CA THR A 172 -5.51 -15.04 -18.56
C THR A 172 -6.86 -14.33 -18.71
N ALA A 173 -7.30 -13.60 -17.68
CA ALA A 173 -8.57 -12.90 -17.64
C ALA A 173 -8.35 -11.37 -17.64
N TYR A 174 -8.79 -10.66 -16.59
CA TYR A 174 -8.78 -9.20 -16.59
C TYR A 174 -7.37 -8.61 -16.79
N SER A 175 -6.32 -9.24 -16.25
CA SER A 175 -4.94 -8.76 -16.43
C SER A 175 -4.48 -8.86 -17.88
N ALA A 176 -4.90 -9.89 -18.62
CA ALA A 176 -4.60 -10.02 -20.04
C ALA A 176 -5.30 -8.93 -20.86
N TRP A 177 -6.55 -8.59 -20.52
CA TRP A 177 -7.29 -7.53 -21.19
C TRP A 177 -6.74 -6.14 -20.89
N ASN A 178 -6.34 -5.87 -19.64
CA ASN A 178 -5.67 -4.63 -19.28
C ASN A 178 -4.35 -4.48 -20.04
N ARG A 179 -3.53 -5.54 -20.07
CA ARG A 179 -2.28 -5.51 -20.84
C ARG A 179 -2.55 -5.27 -22.33
N LEU A 180 -3.53 -5.94 -22.93
CA LEU A 180 -3.89 -5.73 -24.33
C LEU A 180 -4.33 -4.28 -24.58
N PHE A 181 -5.13 -3.72 -23.68
CA PHE A 181 -5.56 -2.32 -23.75
C PHE A 181 -4.37 -1.36 -23.65
N ASP A 182 -3.47 -1.55 -22.69
CA ASP A 182 -2.27 -0.74 -22.51
C ASP A 182 -1.34 -0.83 -23.72
N GLU A 183 -1.08 -2.05 -24.22
CA GLU A 183 -0.29 -2.29 -25.43
C GLU A 183 -0.92 -1.59 -26.64
N THR A 184 -2.24 -1.73 -26.82
CA THR A 184 -2.97 -1.09 -27.91
C THR A 184 -2.83 0.42 -27.83
N LEU A 185 -3.13 1.04 -26.68
CA LEU A 185 -3.02 2.48 -26.49
C LEU A 185 -1.60 2.99 -26.71
N SER A 186 -0.59 2.27 -26.22
CA SER A 186 0.82 2.65 -26.36
C SER A 186 1.31 2.60 -27.81
N SER A 187 0.72 1.72 -28.64
CA SER A 187 1.05 1.58 -30.06
C SER A 187 0.34 2.55 -30.99
N LEU A 188 -0.57 3.38 -30.47
CA LEU A 188 -1.31 4.32 -31.30
C LEU A 188 -0.40 5.48 -31.73
N GLU A 189 -0.29 5.63 -33.04
CA GLU A 189 0.41 6.71 -33.71
C GLU A 189 -0.57 7.47 -34.60
N PHE A 190 -0.41 8.80 -34.65
CA PHE A 190 -1.26 9.71 -35.39
C PHE A 190 -0.41 10.65 -36.23
N GLU A 191 -0.82 10.89 -37.47
CA GLU A 191 -0.23 11.93 -38.31
C GLU A 191 -0.90 13.27 -37.99
N VAL A 192 -0.12 14.23 -37.49
CA VAL A 192 -0.58 15.60 -37.19
C VAL A 192 0.42 16.57 -37.82
N ASP A 193 -0.06 17.44 -38.71
CA ASP A 193 0.75 18.44 -39.43
C ASP A 193 2.01 17.90 -40.14
N GLY A 194 1.96 16.63 -40.56
CA GLY A 194 3.05 15.96 -41.26
C GLY A 194 4.11 15.34 -40.34
N GLU A 195 3.88 15.33 -39.02
CA GLU A 195 4.66 14.60 -38.04
C GLU A 195 3.85 13.42 -37.45
N THR A 196 4.50 12.26 -37.34
CA THR A 196 3.95 11.09 -36.66
C THR A 196 4.14 11.25 -35.15
N LEU A 197 3.05 11.32 -34.40
CA LEU A 197 3.04 11.51 -32.95
C LEU A 197 2.41 10.31 -32.23
N ASN A 198 2.90 9.99 -31.03
CA ASN A 198 2.23 9.04 -30.15
C ASN A 198 1.01 9.67 -29.47
N MET A 199 0.12 8.83 -28.92
CA MET A 199 -1.10 9.27 -28.26
C MET A 199 -0.91 10.40 -27.23
N GLU A 200 0.12 10.31 -26.37
CA GLU A 200 0.36 11.32 -25.32
C GLU A 200 0.72 12.68 -25.92
N ALA A 201 1.60 12.71 -26.93
CA ALA A 201 1.97 13.92 -27.65
C ALA A 201 0.77 14.51 -28.41
N THR A 202 -0.07 13.68 -29.04
CA THR A 202 -1.29 14.14 -29.73
C THR A 202 -2.30 14.75 -28.75
N LEU A 203 -2.51 14.14 -27.58
CA LEU A 203 -3.42 14.68 -26.56
C LEU A 203 -2.87 15.98 -25.93
N HIS A 204 -1.55 16.15 -25.88
CA HIS A 204 -0.93 17.39 -25.41
C HIS A 204 -1.36 18.59 -26.26
N LEU A 205 -1.39 18.44 -27.59
CA LEU A 205 -1.81 19.49 -28.53
C LEU A 205 -3.23 20.00 -28.24
N LEU A 206 -4.16 19.13 -27.82
CA LEU A 206 -5.52 19.52 -27.45
C LEU A 206 -5.61 20.43 -26.21
N SER A 207 -4.52 20.52 -25.45
CA SER A 207 -4.41 21.36 -24.25
C SER A 207 -3.57 22.62 -24.50
N GLU A 208 -2.96 22.75 -25.68
CA GLU A 208 -2.21 23.94 -26.04
C GLU A 208 -3.16 25.10 -26.36
N LYS A 209 -2.67 26.32 -26.13
CA LYS A 209 -3.44 27.54 -26.43
C LYS A 209 -3.35 27.94 -27.89
N ASP A 210 -2.40 27.36 -28.61
CA ASP A 210 -2.23 27.60 -30.03
C ASP A 210 -3.18 26.69 -30.79
N GLU A 211 -4.16 27.28 -31.50
CA GLU A 211 -5.21 26.55 -32.22
C GLU A 211 -4.86 26.35 -33.71
N THR A 212 -3.66 26.75 -34.13
CA THR A 212 -3.20 26.68 -35.53
C THR A 212 -2.32 25.49 -35.82
#